data_AF-A0A0K1Z4Y5-F1
#
_entry.id   AF-A0A0K1Z4Y5-F1
#
_cell.length_a   1.000
_cell.length_b   1.000
_cell.length_c   1.000
_cell.angle_alpha   90.00
_cell.angle_beta   90.00
_cell.angle_gamma   90.00
#
_symmetry.space_group_name_H-M   'P 1'
#
loop_
_entity.id
_entity.type
_entity.pdbx_description
1 polymer ?
#
loop_
_entity_poly.entity_id
_entity_poly.type
_entity_poly.pdbx_seq_one_letter_code
_entity_poly.pdbx_strand_id
1 'polypeptide(L)'
;EEGVVPGGGAALLYALSSLDGLKGKNDDEQWGIDIIRRAACAPIKRIIKNSGSEEAPCVIQHLLKQNDKELIYNVDTMNYANAFTSGVMDPLKVVRIAFDLAVSLAAVFMTLNAVVVDVPSKNDAAGAGAGGMGGMG
;
A
#
# COMPACT_ATOMS: atom_id res chain seq x y z
N GLU A 1 -10.69 -8.95 19.58
CA GLU A 1 -10.49 -8.83 18.12
C GLU A 1 -10.75 -7.38 17.73
N GLU A 2 -9.98 -6.79 16.81
CA GLU A 2 -10.02 -5.35 16.52
C GLU A 2 -11.04 -4.94 15.45
N GLY A 3 -11.90 -5.86 15.00
CA GLY A 3 -12.92 -5.60 13.99
C GLY A 3 -12.43 -5.61 12.55
N VAL A 4 -13.31 -5.17 11.65
CA VAL A 4 -13.11 -5.13 10.20
C VAL A 4 -13.34 -3.73 9.66
N VAL A 5 -12.72 -3.43 8.52
CA VAL A 5 -12.82 -2.14 7.82
C VAL A 5 -13.11 -2.36 6.33
N PRO A 6 -13.62 -1.33 5.63
CA PRO A 6 -13.81 -1.37 4.18
C PRO A 6 -12.50 -1.73 3.45
N GLY A 7 -12.53 -2.78 2.63
CA GLY A 7 -11.35 -3.25 1.92
C GLY A 7 -11.00 -2.43 0.68
N GLY A 8 -10.19 -3.01 -0.21
CA GLY A 8 -9.88 -2.41 -1.52
C GLY A 8 -9.08 -1.10 -1.45
N GLY A 9 -8.40 -0.85 -0.33
CA GLY A 9 -7.68 0.40 -0.07
C GLY A 9 -8.56 1.58 0.32
N ALA A 10 -9.87 1.40 0.48
CA ALA A 10 -10.80 2.46 0.89
C ALA A 10 -10.62 2.88 2.36
N ALA A 11 -10.30 1.95 3.27
CA ALA A 11 -10.03 2.28 4.67
C ALA A 11 -8.94 3.36 4.84
N LEU A 12 -7.82 3.24 4.11
CA LEU A 12 -6.73 4.23 4.16
C LEU A 12 -7.13 5.55 3.49
N LEU A 13 -7.96 5.50 2.44
CA LEU A 13 -8.50 6.70 1.81
C LEU A 13 -9.40 7.47 2.78
N TYR A 14 -10.28 6.79 3.50
CA TYR A 14 -11.16 7.43 4.48
C TYR A 14 -10.42 7.89 5.74
N ALA A 15 -9.32 7.25 6.10
CA ALA A 15 -8.45 7.71 7.18
C ALA A 15 -7.82 9.09 6.88
N LEU A 16 -7.74 9.53 5.62
CA LEU A 16 -7.22 10.85 5.25
C LEU A 16 -7.98 12.00 5.90
N SER A 17 -9.26 11.83 6.21
CA SER A 17 -10.05 12.87 6.88
C SER A 17 -9.47 13.23 8.27
N SER A 18 -8.69 12.33 8.88
CA SER A 18 -7.98 12.62 10.14
C SER A 18 -6.81 13.59 9.97
N LEU A 19 -6.31 13.76 8.75
CA LEU A 19 -5.24 14.71 8.40
C LEU A 19 -5.80 16.07 7.98
N ASP A 20 -7.11 16.22 7.88
CA ASP A 20 -7.74 17.48 7.50
C ASP A 20 -7.61 18.48 8.65
N GLY A 21 -7.02 19.64 8.36
CA GLY A 21 -6.73 20.67 9.36
C GLY A 21 -5.42 20.49 10.13
N LEU A 22 -4.72 19.35 9.94
CA LEU A 22 -3.37 19.19 10.48
C LEU A 22 -2.39 20.09 9.72
N LYS A 23 -1.63 20.90 10.45
CA LYS A 23 -0.59 21.78 9.90
C LYS A 23 0.75 21.45 10.53
N GLY A 24 1.78 21.35 9.70
CA GLY A 24 3.16 21.23 10.16
C GLY A 24 3.61 22.49 10.89
N LYS A 25 4.57 22.35 11.81
CA LYS A 25 5.20 23.49 12.50
C LYS A 25 6.15 24.28 11.59
N ASN A 26 6.65 23.63 10.55
CA ASN A 26 7.52 24.19 9.51
C ASN A 26 7.16 23.58 8.15
N ASP A 27 7.81 24.07 7.10
CA ASP A 27 7.58 23.59 5.73
C ASP A 27 7.89 22.09 5.59
N ASP A 28 8.98 21.61 6.21
CA ASP A 28 9.39 20.20 6.12
C ASP A 28 8.35 19.23 6.72
N GLU A 29 7.77 19.58 7.88
CA GLU A 29 6.67 18.82 8.48
C GLU A 29 5.43 18.85 7.59
N GLN A 30 5.14 19.99 6.94
CA GLN A 30 4.03 20.10 6.00
C GLN A 30 4.22 19.19 4.78
N TRP A 31 5.44 19.16 4.21
CA TRP A 31 5.80 18.23 3.15
C TRP A 31 5.63 16.77 3.59
N GLY A 32 6.01 16.44 4.84
CA GLY A 32 5.80 15.11 5.42
C GLY A 32 4.32 14.71 5.46
N ILE A 33 3.44 15.61 5.91
CA ILE A 33 1.98 15.38 5.93
C ILE A 33 1.46 15.12 4.50
N ASP A 34 1.91 15.89 3.51
CA ASP A 34 1.46 15.74 2.13
C ASP A 34 1.97 14.44 1.48
N ILE A 35 3.18 13.97 1.86
CA ILE A 35 3.69 12.65 1.46
C ILE A 35 2.78 11.55 1.99
N ILE A 36 2.40 11.60 3.27
CA ILE A 36 1.49 10.61 3.86
C ILE A 36 0.12 10.64 3.17
N ARG A 37 -0.43 11.83 2.91
CA ARG A 37 -1.69 11.99 2.18
C ARG A 37 -1.65 11.33 0.80
N ARG A 38 -0.54 11.49 0.08
CA ARG A 38 -0.32 10.84 -1.22
C ARG A 38 -0.13 9.33 -1.09
N ALA A 39 0.62 8.87 -0.09
CA ALA A 39 0.92 7.47 0.14
C ALA A 39 -0.33 6.65 0.48
N ALA A 40 -1.23 7.18 1.32
CA ALA A 40 -2.48 6.51 1.69
C ALA A 40 -3.43 6.33 0.48
N CYS A 41 -3.34 7.16 -0.56
CA CYS A 41 -4.07 6.97 -1.81
C CYS A 41 -3.44 5.93 -2.75
N ALA A 42 -2.18 5.53 -2.53
CA ALA A 42 -1.46 4.66 -3.46
C ALA A 42 -2.05 3.23 -3.58
N PRO A 43 -2.51 2.57 -2.49
CA PRO A 43 -3.04 1.21 -2.56
C PRO A 43 -4.26 1.10 -3.49
N ILE A 44 -5.27 1.95 -3.29
CA ILE A 44 -6.49 1.94 -4.12
C ILE A 44 -6.17 2.24 -5.60
N LYS A 45 -5.25 3.19 -5.87
CA LYS A 45 -4.77 3.45 -7.24
C LYS A 45 -4.12 2.24 -7.87
N ARG A 46 -3.34 1.49 -7.09
CA ARG A 46 -2.63 0.30 -7.58
C ARG A 46 -3.61 -0.82 -7.90
N ILE A 47 -4.62 -1.03 -7.05
CA ILE A 47 -5.67 -2.03 -7.27
C ILE A 47 -6.45 -1.74 -8.55
N ILE A 48 -6.93 -0.50 -8.72
CA ILE A 48 -7.69 -0.10 -9.93
C ILE A 48 -6.83 -0.19 -11.19
N LYS A 49 -5.56 0.24 -11.12
CA LYS A 49 -4.65 0.11 -12.25
C LYS A 49 -4.40 -1.35 -12.62
N ASN A 50 -4.31 -2.24 -11.63
CA ASN A 50 -4.12 -3.67 -11.87
C ASN A 50 -5.38 -4.34 -12.42
N SER A 51 -6.57 -3.78 -12.19
CA SER A 51 -7.83 -4.25 -12.81
C SER A 51 -8.02 -3.77 -14.26
N GLY A 52 -7.04 -3.06 -14.83
CA GLY A 52 -7.06 -2.59 -16.22
C GLY A 52 -7.83 -1.28 -16.42
N SER A 53 -8.29 -0.62 -15.35
CA SER A 53 -8.95 0.68 -15.43
C SER A 53 -7.97 1.83 -15.19
N GLU A 54 -8.01 2.85 -16.05
CA GLU A 54 -7.24 4.08 -15.87
C GLU A 54 -7.99 5.15 -15.05
N GLU A 55 -9.21 4.84 -14.61
CA GLU A 55 -10.12 5.78 -13.94
C GLU A 55 -9.85 5.94 -12.44
N ALA A 56 -8.70 5.49 -11.95
CA ALA A 56 -8.34 5.57 -10.53
C ALA A 56 -8.52 6.97 -9.90
N PRO A 57 -8.15 8.09 -10.57
CA PRO A 57 -8.41 9.42 -10.02
C PRO A 57 -9.91 9.76 -9.90
N CYS A 58 -10.72 9.34 -10.87
CA CYS A 58 -12.17 9.57 -10.88
C CYS A 58 -12.85 8.80 -9.74
N VAL A 59 -12.48 7.54 -9.57
CA VAL A 59 -13.00 6.67 -8.50
C VAL A 59 -12.69 7.26 -7.12
N ILE A 60 -11.45 7.68 -6.89
CA ILE A 60 -11.05 8.27 -5.60
C ILE A 60 -11.82 9.55 -5.32
N GLN A 61 -11.96 10.44 -6.31
CA GLN A 61 -12.76 11.65 -6.16
C GLN A 61 -14.24 11.35 -5.88
N HIS A 62 -14.80 10.32 -6.51
CA HIS A 62 -16.17 9.91 -6.27
C HIS A 62 -16.36 9.43 -4.82
N LEU A 63 -15.49 8.51 -4.36
CA LEU A 63 -15.54 7.99 -2.99
C LEU A 63 -15.42 9.09 -1.93
N LEU A 64 -14.49 10.04 -2.11
CA LEU A 64 -14.31 11.17 -1.19
C LEU A 64 -15.52 12.13 -1.17
N LYS A 65 -16.27 12.26 -2.28
CA LYS A 65 -17.44 13.15 -2.37
C LYS A 65 -18.69 12.56 -1.72
N GLN A 66 -18.87 11.24 -1.75
CA GLN A 66 -20.08 10.58 -1.26
C GLN A 66 -20.21 10.62 0.28
N ASN A 67 -19.11 10.86 1.01
CA ASN A 67 -19.05 10.90 2.47
C ASN A 67 -19.61 9.64 3.17
N ASP A 68 -19.70 8.53 2.45
CA ASP A 68 -20.11 7.22 2.94
C ASP A 68 -18.85 6.39 3.18
N LYS A 69 -18.52 6.16 4.45
CA LYS A 69 -17.33 5.39 4.85
C LYS A 69 -17.45 3.91 4.52
N GLU A 70 -18.62 3.41 4.18
CA GLU A 70 -18.83 2.01 3.84
C GLU A 70 -18.79 1.77 2.33
N LEU A 71 -18.85 2.84 1.53
CA LEU A 71 -18.78 2.75 0.08
C LEU A 71 -17.37 2.38 -0.37
N ILE A 72 -17.26 1.45 -1.31
CA ILE A 72 -16.01 1.04 -1.94
C ILE A 72 -16.20 0.94 -3.44
N TYR A 73 -15.10 0.89 -4.18
CA TYR A 73 -15.10 0.48 -5.57
C TYR A 73 -14.69 -0.98 -5.65
N ASN A 74 -15.64 -1.84 -6.01
CA ASN A 74 -15.38 -3.25 -6.23
C ASN A 74 -14.85 -3.44 -7.66
N VAL A 75 -13.60 -3.84 -7.79
CA VAL A 75 -12.94 -4.03 -9.09
C VAL A 75 -13.37 -5.30 -9.82
N ASP A 76 -13.92 -6.30 -9.12
CA ASP A 76 -14.41 -7.52 -9.75
C ASP A 76 -15.72 -7.25 -10.49
N THR A 77 -16.57 -6.38 -9.94
CA THR A 77 -17.85 -5.96 -10.55
C THR A 77 -17.76 -4.62 -11.27
N MET A 78 -16.59 -3.95 -11.21
CA MET A 78 -16.32 -2.62 -11.76
C MET A 78 -17.34 -1.55 -11.33
N ASN A 79 -17.88 -1.66 -10.11
CA ASN A 79 -18.96 -0.80 -9.62
C ASN A 79 -18.75 -0.37 -8.16
N TYR A 80 -19.41 0.72 -7.78
CA TYR A 80 -19.48 1.14 -6.39
C TYR A 80 -20.44 0.25 -5.61
N ALA A 81 -20.01 -0.22 -4.45
CA ALA A 81 -20.79 -1.10 -3.58
C ALA A 81 -20.52 -0.80 -2.12
N ASN A 82 -21.43 -1.20 -1.23
CA ASN A 82 -21.16 -1.19 0.20
C ASN A 82 -20.21 -2.36 0.56
N ALA A 83 -19.17 -2.08 1.34
CA ALA A 83 -18.13 -3.05 1.69
C ALA A 83 -18.69 -4.27 2.45
N PHE A 84 -19.62 -4.04 3.37
CA PHE A 84 -20.19 -5.10 4.21
C PHE A 84 -21.11 -6.01 3.41
N THR A 85 -21.92 -5.45 2.49
CA THR A 85 -22.83 -6.26 1.66
C THR A 85 -22.11 -6.98 0.53
N SER A 86 -21.06 -6.38 -0.03
CA SER A 86 -20.24 -7.00 -1.08
C SER A 86 -19.21 -8.01 -0.54
N GLY A 87 -18.99 -8.04 0.78
CA GLY A 87 -18.04 -8.94 1.43
C GLY A 87 -16.57 -8.52 1.28
N VAL A 88 -16.29 -7.35 0.70
CA VAL A 88 -14.93 -6.85 0.50
C VAL A 88 -14.51 -6.05 1.74
N MET A 89 -14.11 -6.79 2.78
CA MET A 89 -13.68 -6.26 4.07
C MET A 89 -12.29 -6.77 4.43
N ASP A 90 -11.48 -5.89 5.01
CA ASP A 90 -10.15 -6.23 5.51
C ASP A 90 -10.18 -6.21 7.06
N PRO A 91 -9.50 -7.15 7.74
CA PRO A 91 -9.34 -7.06 9.19
C PRO A 91 -8.57 -5.79 9.58
N LEU A 92 -9.08 -5.01 10.54
CA LEU A 92 -8.47 -3.74 10.95
C LEU A 92 -6.99 -3.92 11.35
N LYS A 93 -6.72 -4.97 12.11
CA LYS A 93 -5.38 -5.33 12.57
C LYS A 93 -4.40 -5.48 11.41
N VAL A 94 -4.82 -6.08 10.30
CA VAL A 94 -3.95 -6.31 9.14
C VAL A 94 -3.60 -4.99 8.47
N VAL A 95 -4.60 -4.14 8.22
CA VAL A 95 -4.39 -2.84 7.59
C VAL A 95 -3.50 -1.94 8.46
N ARG A 96 -3.77 -1.87 9.77
CA ARG A 96 -2.97 -1.05 10.68
C ARG A 96 -1.52 -1.52 10.75
N ILE A 97 -1.29 -2.81 11.00
CA ILE A 97 0.06 -3.35 11.13
C ILE A 97 0.84 -3.17 9.82
N ALA A 98 0.21 -3.41 8.67
CA ALA A 98 0.85 -3.21 7.37
C ALA A 98 1.28 -1.75 7.15
N PHE A 99 0.41 -0.79 7.52
CA PHE A 99 0.72 0.62 7.41
C PHE A 99 1.83 1.06 8.38
N ASP A 100 1.76 0.64 9.64
CA ASP A 100 2.76 0.97 10.66
C ASP A 100 4.15 0.44 10.27
N LEU A 101 4.22 -0.80 9.77
CA LEU A 101 5.47 -1.38 9.26
C LEU A 101 6.01 -0.62 8.04
N ALA A 102 5.14 -0.21 7.12
CA ALA A 102 5.55 0.57 5.96
C ALA A 102 6.12 1.93 6.36
N VAL A 103 5.48 2.64 7.30
CA VAL A 103 5.96 3.92 7.83
C VAL A 103 7.27 3.75 8.57
N SER A 104 7.38 2.72 9.43
CA SER A 104 8.61 2.43 10.17
C SER A 104 9.79 2.16 9.23
N LEU A 105 9.57 1.34 8.20
CA LEU A 105 10.61 1.03 7.21
C LEU A 105 11.00 2.26 6.39
N ALA A 106 10.02 3.07 5.96
CA ALA A 106 10.28 4.31 5.23
C ALA A 106 11.12 5.31 6.04
N ALA A 107 10.82 5.46 7.34
CA ALA A 107 11.57 6.33 8.23
C ALA A 107 13.04 5.88 8.40
N VAL A 108 13.27 4.57 8.50
CA VAL A 108 14.63 3.99 8.50
C VAL A 108 15.33 4.31 7.18
N PHE A 109 14.70 4.05 6.04
CA PHE A 109 15.31 4.36 4.73
C PHE A 109 15.61 5.84 4.51
N MET A 110 14.76 6.74 4.99
CA MET A 110 14.98 8.19 4.89
C MET A 110 16.19 8.68 5.69
N THR A 111 16.56 7.96 6.76
CA THR A 111 17.68 8.33 7.64
C THR A 111 18.96 7.52 7.36
N LEU A 112 18.88 6.51 6.48
CA LEU A 112 20.03 5.73 6.04
C LEU A 112 20.90 6.55 5.07
N ASN A 113 22.16 6.78 5.45
CA ASN A 113 23.13 7.48 4.61
C ASN A 113 23.91 6.57 3.65
N ALA A 114 24.11 5.30 4.02
CA ALA A 114 24.87 4.34 3.23
C ALA A 114 24.37 2.91 3.46
N VAL A 115 24.47 2.09 2.41
CA VAL A 115 24.20 0.66 2.45
C VAL A 115 25.45 -0.05 1.93
N VAL A 116 26.00 -0.95 2.74
CA VAL A 116 27.13 -1.80 2.34
C VAL A 116 26.55 -3.14 1.89
N VAL A 117 26.91 -3.55 0.67
CA VAL A 117 26.49 -4.83 0.09
C VAL A 117 27.72 -5.65 -0.27
N ASP A 118 27.65 -6.96 -0.02
CA ASP A 118 28.68 -7.89 -0.49
C ASP A 118 28.60 -8.05 -2.01
N VAL A 119 29.76 -8.14 -2.65
CA VAL A 119 29.83 -8.40 -4.10
C VAL A 119 29.46 -9.87 -4.33
N PRO A 120 28.53 -10.17 -5.26
CA PRO A 120 28.18 -11.55 -5.58
C PRO A 120 29.45 -12.34 -5.94
N SER A 121 29.71 -13.42 -5.22
CA SER A 121 30.87 -14.26 -5.49
C SER A 121 30.59 -15.16 -6.68
N LYS A 122 31.62 -15.57 -7.43
CA LYS A 122 31.45 -16.54 -8.53
C LYS A 122 30.87 -17.88 -8.06
N ASN A 123 30.95 -18.19 -6.77
CA ASN A 123 30.38 -19.40 -6.20
C ASN A 123 28.85 -19.32 -6.01
N ASP A 124 28.28 -18.11 -5.92
CA ASP A 124 26.83 -17.92 -5.72
C ASP A 124 26.04 -18.17 -7.02
N ALA A 125 26.68 -18.00 -8.19
CA ALA A 125 26.12 -18.33 -9.49
C ALA A 125 26.15 -19.84 -9.82
N ALA A 126 26.94 -20.63 -9.09
CA ALA A 126 27.13 -22.06 -9.36
C ALA A 126 26.04 -22.95 -8.72
N GLY A 127 25.19 -22.40 -7.84
CA GLY A 127 24.15 -23.14 -7.13
C GLY A 127 22.92 -23.52 -7.97
N ALA A 128 22.77 -22.99 -9.19
CA ALA A 128 21.56 -23.16 -9.99
C ALA A 128 21.65 -24.21 -11.12
N GLY A 129 22.75 -24.97 -11.27
CA GLY A 129 22.91 -25.80 -12.47
C GLY A 129 23.91 -26.95 -12.50
N ALA A 130 24.48 -27.40 -11.37
CA ALA A 130 25.41 -28.53 -11.39
C ALA A 130 24.80 -29.79 -10.76
N GLY A 131 23.63 -30.19 -11.25
CA GLY A 131 23.11 -31.55 -11.10
C GLY A 131 23.39 -32.33 -12.38
N GLY A 132 24.41 -33.18 -12.38
CA GLY A 132 24.57 -34.22 -13.42
C GLY A 132 26.00 -34.39 -13.96
N MET A 133 26.37 -35.67 -14.13
CA MET A 133 27.63 -36.22 -14.66
C MET A 133 28.86 -36.05 -13.75
N GLY A 134 29.33 -37.04 -13.00
CA GLY A 134 29.33 -38.48 -13.27
C GLY A 134 30.57 -38.86 -14.08
N GLY A 135 31.48 -39.63 -13.47
CA GLY A 135 32.35 -40.55 -14.18
C GLY A 135 33.85 -40.22 -14.26
N MET A 136 34.63 -41.00 -13.50
CA MET A 136 35.77 -41.81 -13.97
C MET A 136 37.10 -41.10 -14.28
N GLY A 137 38.13 -41.47 -13.51
CA GLY A 137 39.55 -41.24 -13.85
C GLY A 137 40.36 -40.66 -12.71
#